data_AF-A0A382HW87-F1
#
_entry.id   AF-A0A382HW87-F1
#
_cell.length_a   1.000
_cell.length_b   1.000
_cell.length_c   1.000
_cell.angle_alpha   90.00
_cell.angle_beta   90.00
_cell.angle_gamma   90.00
#
_symmetry.space_group_name_H-M   'P 1'
#
loop_
_entity.id
_entity.type
_entity.pdbx_description
1 polymer ?
#
loop_
_entity_poly.entity_id
_entity_poly.type
_entity_poly.pdbx_seq_one_letter_code
_entity_poly.pdbx_strand_id
1 'polypeptide(L)' 'VEGVPEATEMVRLLTHGHEQVVKTCRESLKLAQDADDESSAALIGDRMRVHEKTAWMLRATLPK' A
#
# COMPACT_ATOMS: atom_id res chain seq x y z
N VAL A 1 22.60 -6.72 14.37
CA VAL A 1 22.42 -5.26 14.47
C VAL A 1 21.19 -5.04 15.34
N GLU A 2 21.35 -4.40 16.49
CA GLU A 2 20.24 -4.17 17.40
C GLU A 2 19.13 -3.35 16.69
N GLY A 3 17.86 -3.74 16.86
CA GLY A 3 16.72 -3.05 16.24
C GLY A 3 16.37 -3.46 14.79
N VAL A 4 17.12 -4.37 14.16
CA VAL A 4 16.72 -4.94 12.86
C VAL A 4 15.82 -6.15 13.10
N PRO A 5 14.58 -6.17 12.57
CA PRO A 5 13.68 -7.29 12.77
C PRO A 5 14.11 -8.53 11.97
N GLU A 6 13.64 -9.69 12.39
CA GLU A 6 13.78 -10.94 11.64
C GLU A 6 13.12 -10.83 10.26
N ALA A 7 13.62 -11.58 9.27
CA ALA A 7 13.18 -11.45 7.87
C ALA A 7 11.65 -11.60 7.72
N THR A 8 11.02 -12.54 8.42
CA THR A 8 9.57 -12.70 8.40
C THR A 8 8.86 -11.47 8.96
N GLU A 9 9.39 -10.87 10.03
CA GLU A 9 8.81 -9.68 10.63
C GLU A 9 9.01 -8.45 9.74
N MET A 10 10.15 -8.33 9.06
CA MET A 10 10.35 -7.30 8.03
C MET A 10 9.27 -7.39 6.94
N VAL A 11 8.96 -8.59 6.46
CA VAL A 11 7.91 -8.79 5.45
C VAL A 11 6.52 -8.45 5.99
N ARG A 12 6.21 -8.77 7.26
CA ARG A 12 4.95 -8.35 7.89
C ARG A 12 4.84 -6.83 7.99
N LEU A 13 5.89 -6.16 8.45
CA LEU A 13 5.94 -4.70 8.56
C LEU A 13 5.80 -4.03 7.19
N LEU A 14 6.47 -4.54 6.17
CA LEU A 14 6.31 -4.04 4.79
C LEU A 14 4.89 -4.25 4.28
N THR A 15 4.32 -5.45 4.46
CA THR A 15 2.94 -5.75 4.05
C THR A 15 1.97 -4.76 4.69
N HIS A 16 2.08 -4.55 6.00
CA HIS A 16 1.27 -3.58 6.74
C HIS A 16 1.43 -2.15 6.20
N GLY A 17 2.67 -1.72 5.94
CA GLY A 17 2.95 -0.41 5.36
C GLY A 17 2.29 -0.22 3.99
N HIS A 18 2.36 -1.22 3.11
CA HIS A 18 1.70 -1.19 1.80
C HIS A 18 0.17 -1.13 1.96
N GLU A 19 -0.42 -1.92 2.85
CA GLU A 19 -1.86 -1.91 3.12
C GLU A 19 -2.33 -0.56 3.67
N GLN A 20 -1.53 0.09 4.52
CA GLN A 20 -1.84 1.43 5.02
C GLN A 20 -1.85 2.47 3.89
N VAL A 21 -0.87 2.42 2.98
CA VAL A 21 -0.86 3.31 1.80
C VAL A 21 -2.09 3.08 0.94
N VAL A 22 -2.50 1.83 0.71
CA VAL A 22 -3.73 1.52 -0.03
C VAL A 22 -4.96 2.14 0.65
N LYS A 23 -5.06 2.06 1.97
CA LYS A 23 -6.15 2.69 2.72
C LYS A 23 -6.18 4.20 2.51
N THR A 24 -5.04 4.88 2.66
CA THR A 24 -4.93 6.32 2.40
C THR A 24 -5.29 6.66 0.96
N CYS A 25 -4.82 5.87 -0.02
CA CYS A 25 -5.19 6.07 -1.42
C CYS A 25 -6.70 5.99 -1.66
N ARG A 26 -7.42 5.08 -0.99
CA ARG A 26 -8.89 4.99 -1.11
C ARG A 26 -9.59 6.24 -0.60
N GLU A 27 -9.14 6.77 0.52
CA GLU A 27 -9.66 8.01 1.11
C GLU A 27 -9.35 9.22 0.21
N SER A 28 -8.10 9.35 -0.25
CA SER A 28 -7.67 10.46 -1.12
C SER A 28 -8.31 10.39 -2.51
N LEU A 29 -8.49 9.21 -3.09
CA LEU A 29 -9.12 9.04 -4.41
C LEU A 29 -10.55 9.56 -4.40
N LYS A 30 -11.30 9.25 -3.33
CA LYS A 30 -12.67 9.76 -3.16
C LYS A 30 -12.70 11.28 -3.16
N LEU A 31 -11.80 11.92 -2.40
CA LEU A 31 -11.73 13.39 -2.36
C LEU A 31 -11.36 14.01 -3.71
N ALA A 32 -10.43 13.41 -4.45
CA ALA A 32 -10.06 13.88 -5.78
C ALA A 32 -11.22 13.75 -6.78
N GLN A 33 -11.98 12.65 -6.71
CA GLN A 33 -13.16 12.43 -7.54
C GLN A 33 -14.29 13.41 -7.19
N ASP A 34 -14.56 13.65 -5.89
CA ASP A 34 -15.59 14.60 -5.44
C ASP A 34 -15.27 16.06 -5.86
N ALA A 35 -14.00 16.37 -6.14
CA ALA A 35 -13.53 17.67 -6.57
C ALA A 35 -13.30 17.79 -8.10
N ASP A 36 -13.64 16.76 -8.88
CA ASP A 36 -13.36 16.66 -10.32
C ASP A 36 -11.86 16.86 -10.68
N ASP A 37 -10.94 16.53 -9.76
CA ASP A 37 -9.48 16.58 -10.01
C ASP A 37 -8.99 15.27 -10.64
N GLU A 38 -9.16 15.18 -11.96
CA GLU A 38 -8.78 14.00 -12.74
C GLU A 38 -7.28 13.69 -12.66
N SER A 39 -6.44 14.71 -12.55
CA SER A 39 -4.98 14.56 -12.53
C SER A 39 -4.51 13.87 -11.24
N SER A 40 -5.04 14.30 -10.10
CA SER A 40 -4.79 13.66 -8.80
C SER A 40 -5.41 12.28 -8.75
N ALA A 41 -6.65 12.11 -9.23
CA ALA A 41 -7.33 10.83 -9.23
C ALA A 41 -6.56 9.76 -10.01
N ALA A 42 -6.05 10.10 -11.20
CA ALA A 42 -5.22 9.21 -12.01
C ALA A 42 -3.94 8.78 -11.27
N LEU A 43 -3.20 9.74 -10.71
CA LEU A 43 -1.96 9.46 -10.00
C LEU A 43 -2.16 8.63 -8.72
N ILE A 44 -3.24 8.89 -7.98
CA ILE A 44 -3.60 8.12 -6.79
C ILE A 44 -3.96 6.68 -7.17
N GLY A 45 -4.75 6.50 -8.24
CA GLY A 45 -5.13 5.18 -8.75
C GLY A 45 -3.91 4.32 -9.13
N ASP A 46 -2.96 4.90 -9.85
CA ASP A 46 -1.73 4.20 -10.23
C ASP A 46 -0.87 3.78 -9.02
N ARG A 47 -0.75 4.66 -8.02
CA ARG A 47 -0.06 4.32 -6.76
C ARG A 47 -0.77 3.18 -6.04
N MET A 48 -2.09 3.28 -5.88
CA MET A 48 -2.89 2.26 -5.21
C MET A 48 -2.67 0.88 -5.85
N ARG A 49 -2.73 0.80 -7.19
CA ARG A 49 -2.51 -0.44 -7.95
C ARG A 49 -1.15 -1.08 -7.65
N VAL A 50 -0.07 -0.28 -7.57
CA VAL A 50 1.27 -0.78 -7.25
C VAL A 50 1.32 -1.31 -5.81
N HIS A 51 0.80 -0.55 -4.84
CA HIS A 51 0.82 -0.97 -3.44
C HIS A 51 -0.05 -2.21 -3.18
N GLU A 52 -1.21 -2.35 -3.82
CA GLU A 52 -2.05 -3.55 -3.74
C GLU A 52 -1.33 -4.78 -4.28
N LYS A 53 -0.71 -4.66 -5.47
CA LYS A 53 0.05 -5.76 -6.06
C LYS A 53 1.20 -6.19 -5.14
N THR A 54 1.94 -5.24 -4.59
CA THR A 54 3.05 -5.54 -3.69
C THR A 54 2.58 -6.17 -2.38
N ALA A 55 1.53 -5.64 -1.75
CA ALA A 55 0.96 -6.23 -0.54
C ALA A 55 0.50 -7.68 -0.78
N TRP A 56 -0.15 -7.96 -1.91
CA TRP A 56 -0.53 -9.31 -2.28
C TRP A 56 0.67 -10.24 -2.41
N MET A 57 1.72 -9.83 -3.11
CA MET A 57 2.93 -10.65 -3.27
C MET A 57 3.61 -10.93 -1.93
N LEU A 58 3.76 -9.91 -1.07
CA LEU A 58 4.37 -10.08 0.26
C LEU A 58 3.54 -11.00 1.17
N ARG A 59 2.21 -10.89 1.15
CA ARG A 59 1.33 -11.79 1.90
C ARG A 59 1.45 -13.23 1.42
N ALA A 60 1.67 -13.44 0.12
CA ALA A 60 1.85 -14.76 -0.46
C ALA A 60 3.20 -15.42 -0.12
N THR A 61 4.22 -14.63 0.28
CA THR A 61 5.53 -15.17 0.71
C THR A 61 5.59 -15.47 2.21
N LEU A 62 4.64 -15.00 3.01
CA LEU A 62 4.58 -15.30 4.43
C LEU A 62 4.16 -16.77 4.65
N PRO A 63 4.71 -17.44 5.69
CA PRO A 63 4.25 -18.75 6.11
C PRO A 63 2.74 -18.72 6.42
N LYS A 64 2.04 -19.79 6.07
CA LYS A 64 0.64 -20.00 6.45
C LYS A 64 0.51 -20.28 7.94
#